data_AF-A0A8T7I4B8-F1
#
_entry.id   AF-A0A8T7I4B8-F1
#
_cell.length_a   1.000
_cell.length_b   1.000
_cell.length_c   1.000
_cell.angle_alpha   90.00
_cell.angle_beta   90.00
_cell.angle_gamma   90.00
#
_symmetry.space_group_name_H-M   'P 1'
#
loop_
_entity.id
_entity.type
_entity.pdbx_description
1 polymer ?
#
loop_
_entity_poly.entity_id
_entity_poly.type
_entity_poly.pdbx_seq_one_letter_code
_entity_poly.pdbx_strand_id
1 'polypeptide(L)'
;MTDVIFNYLNRLRASIVFFVLLVAFNIFDIYDDLLDGSSITHIIEETIMILIFISIIGVLVKKLVDSSNKLHQLKKELVNIKQLHAQQTHEMQEARKSYSDIIAQQFQDWQLTRSESEVGFLLLKGLSLKEIASVRDTKEKSARQQASNIYAKAGLTGRHEFAGWFFEDR
;
A
#
# COMPACT_ATOMS: atom_id res chain seq x y z
N MET A 1 -2.28 14.59 -4.15
CA MET A 1 -2.90 13.79 -5.24
C MET A 1 -4.30 14.28 -5.57
N THR A 2 -5.13 14.59 -4.57
CA THR A 2 -6.44 15.24 -4.71
C THR A 2 -6.38 16.60 -5.43
N ASP A 3 -5.39 17.45 -5.12
CA ASP A 3 -5.27 18.78 -5.75
C ASP A 3 -4.92 18.73 -7.24
N VAL A 4 -4.13 17.73 -7.64
CA VAL A 4 -3.76 17.52 -9.05
C VAL A 4 -4.97 17.08 -9.87
N ILE A 5 -5.78 16.17 -9.32
CA ILE A 5 -7.01 15.69 -9.96
C ILE A 5 -8.07 16.81 -10.00
N PHE A 6 -8.20 17.59 -8.93
CA PHE A 6 -9.11 18.73 -8.85
C PHE A 6 -8.74 19.82 -9.87
N ASN A 7 -7.46 20.20 -9.95
CA ASN A 7 -6.98 21.14 -10.96
C ASN A 7 -7.15 20.61 -12.38
N TYR A 8 -6.97 19.30 -12.60
CA TYR A 8 -7.19 18.68 -13.91
C TYR A 8 -8.66 18.73 -14.34
N LEU A 9 -9.60 18.37 -13.45
CA LEU A 9 -11.03 18.47 -13.74
C LEU A 9 -11.49 19.92 -13.95
N ASN A 10 -10.97 20.87 -13.17
CA ASN A 10 -11.30 22.29 -13.34
C ASN A 10 -10.77 22.84 -14.67
N ARG A 11 -9.56 22.47 -15.08
CA ARG A 11 -9.03 22.83 -16.40
C ARG A 11 -9.87 22.25 -17.54
N LEU A 12 -10.30 21.00 -17.42
CA LEU A 12 -11.17 20.36 -18.43
C LEU A 12 -12.54 21.03 -18.52
N ARG A 13 -13.16 21.37 -17.39
CA ARG A 13 -14.42 22.12 -17.36
C ARG A 13 -14.25 23.52 -17.97
N ALA A 14 -13.18 24.22 -17.63
CA ALA A 14 -12.86 25.52 -18.21
C ALA A 14 -12.66 25.44 -19.73
N SER A 15 -11.97 24.40 -20.23
CA SER A 15 -11.82 24.16 -21.67
C SER A 15 -13.17 23.88 -22.35
N ILE A 16 -14.05 23.09 -21.73
CA ILE A 16 -15.40 22.84 -22.27
C ILE A 16 -16.21 24.14 -22.34
N VAL A 17 -16.21 24.95 -21.28
CA VAL A 17 -16.89 26.25 -21.26
C VAL A 17 -16.32 27.18 -22.35
N PHE A 18 -15.00 27.20 -22.52
CA PHE A 18 -14.34 27.97 -23.57
C PHE A 18 -14.79 27.54 -24.98
N PHE A 19 -14.85 26.23 -25.26
CA PHE A 19 -15.34 25.74 -26.55
C PHE A 19 -16.82 26.06 -26.79
N VAL A 20 -17.66 25.99 -25.76
CA VAL A 20 -19.08 26.39 -25.86
C VAL A 20 -19.21 27.87 -26.21
N LEU A 21 -18.39 28.74 -25.60
CA LEU A 21 -18.35 30.16 -25.93
C LEU A 21 -17.88 30.42 -27.37
N LEU A 22 -16.87 29.68 -27.85
CA LEU A 22 -16.40 29.77 -29.23
C LEU A 22 -17.50 29.39 -30.24
N VAL A 23 -18.24 28.31 -29.96
CA VAL A 23 -19.38 27.91 -30.81
C VAL A 23 -20.48 28.97 -30.79
N ALA A 24 -20.77 29.59 -29.64
CA ALA A 24 -21.77 30.66 -29.55
C ALA A 24 -21.37 31.91 -30.35
N PHE A 25 -20.08 32.29 -30.30
CA PHE A 25 -19.56 33.41 -31.09
C PHE A 25 -19.66 33.12 -32.59
N ASN A 26 -19.33 31.91 -33.01
CA ASN A 26 -19.41 31.51 -34.41
C ASN A 26 -20.86 31.47 -34.94
N ILE A 27 -21.85 31.15 -34.09
CA ILE A 27 -23.27 31.25 -34.47
C ILE A 27 -23.70 32.72 -34.66
N PHE A 28 -23.14 33.63 -33.86
CA PHE A 28 -23.40 35.07 -33.99
C PHE A 28 -22.79 35.63 -35.28
N ASP A 29 -21.56 35.24 -35.61
CA ASP A 29 -20.91 35.59 -36.88
C ASP A 29 -21.74 35.08 -38.09
N ILE A 30 -22.20 33.81 -38.06
CA ILE A 30 -23.10 33.25 -39.10
C ILE A 30 -24.37 34.10 -39.28
N TYR A 31 -24.93 34.62 -38.18
CA TYR A 31 -26.16 35.41 -38.21
C TYR A 31 -25.95 36.78 -38.86
N ASP A 32 -24.85 37.46 -38.52
CA ASP A 32 -24.49 38.75 -39.11
C ASP A 32 -24.14 38.58 -40.62
N ASP A 33 -23.43 37.51 -40.98
CA ASP A 33 -23.09 37.18 -42.37
C ASP A 33 -24.33 36.88 -43.25
N LEU A 34 -25.36 36.27 -42.66
CA LEU A 34 -26.63 36.02 -43.35
C LEU A 34 -27.40 37.31 -43.67
N LEU A 35 -27.24 38.34 -42.83
CA LEU A 35 -27.88 39.65 -43.01
C LEU A 35 -27.15 40.51 -44.04
N ASP A 36 -25.81 40.44 -44.06
CA ASP A 36 -24.97 41.20 -45.00
C ASP A 36 -24.83 40.54 -46.38
N GLY A 37 -25.38 39.33 -46.56
CA GLY A 37 -25.40 38.62 -47.86
C GLY A 37 -24.00 38.16 -48.30
N SER A 38 -23.17 37.75 -47.34
CA SER A 38 -21.76 37.40 -47.54
C SER A 38 -21.56 36.15 -48.41
N SER A 39 -20.31 35.91 -48.82
CA SER A 39 -19.92 34.81 -49.71
C SER A 39 -20.18 33.44 -49.07
N ILE A 40 -20.70 32.48 -49.86
CA ILE A 40 -20.93 31.08 -49.48
C ILE A 40 -19.66 30.41 -48.87
N THR A 41 -18.47 30.92 -49.18
CA THR A 41 -17.20 30.46 -48.63
C THR A 41 -17.08 30.62 -47.11
N HIS A 42 -17.62 31.69 -46.52
CA HIS A 42 -17.53 31.91 -45.07
C HIS A 42 -18.40 30.92 -44.28
N ILE A 43 -19.62 30.66 -44.76
CA ILE A 43 -20.54 29.67 -44.18
C ILE A 43 -19.92 28.27 -44.17
N ILE A 44 -19.14 27.92 -45.20
CA ILE A 44 -18.44 26.62 -45.28
C ILE A 44 -17.31 26.55 -44.24
N GLU A 45 -16.52 27.61 -44.07
CA GLU A 45 -15.41 27.67 -43.10
C GLU A 45 -15.92 27.53 -41.66
N GLU A 46 -17.03 28.19 -41.33
CA GLU A 46 -17.66 28.15 -40.00
C GLU A 46 -18.27 26.77 -39.70
N THR A 47 -18.92 26.16 -40.70
CA THR A 47 -19.46 24.80 -40.56
C THR A 47 -18.36 23.77 -40.30
N ILE A 48 -17.21 23.89 -40.97
CA ILE A 48 -16.05 23.02 -40.74
C ILE A 48 -15.49 23.22 -39.32
N MET A 49 -15.44 24.46 -38.83
CA MET A 49 -14.94 24.77 -37.48
C MET A 49 -15.84 24.17 -36.39
N ILE A 50 -17.17 24.22 -36.55
CA ILE A 50 -18.13 23.61 -35.62
C ILE A 50 -17.94 22.09 -35.55
N LEU A 51 -17.74 21.42 -36.68
CA LEU A 51 -17.50 19.96 -36.71
C LEU A 51 -16.23 19.56 -35.97
N ILE A 52 -15.16 20.35 -36.11
CA ILE A 52 -13.89 20.12 -35.39
C ILE A 52 -14.11 20.28 -33.88
N PHE A 53 -14.83 21.32 -33.44
CA PHE A 53 -15.10 21.52 -32.01
C PHE A 53 -15.97 20.42 -31.40
N ILE A 54 -17.00 19.95 -32.11
CA ILE A 54 -17.83 18.82 -31.64
C ILE A 54 -16.97 17.57 -31.45
N SER A 55 -16.09 17.27 -32.40
CA SER A 55 -15.16 16.13 -32.30
C SER A 55 -14.22 16.24 -31.10
N ILE A 56 -13.63 17.41 -30.87
CA ILE A 56 -12.74 17.68 -29.72
C ILE A 56 -13.49 17.53 -28.40
N ILE A 57 -14.70 18.10 -28.29
CA ILE A 57 -15.53 17.99 -27.10
C ILE A 57 -15.85 16.51 -26.81
N GLY A 58 -16.20 15.72 -27.83
CA GLY A 58 -16.46 14.29 -27.69
C GLY A 58 -15.28 13.51 -27.10
N VAL A 59 -14.06 13.76 -27.59
CA VAL A 59 -12.83 13.13 -27.06
C VAL A 59 -12.57 13.54 -25.60
N LEU A 60 -12.78 14.81 -25.25
CA LEU A 60 -12.59 15.31 -23.89
C LEU A 60 -13.59 14.69 -22.92
N VAL A 61 -14.86 14.56 -23.31
CA VAL A 61 -15.90 13.91 -22.50
C VAL A 61 -15.57 12.44 -22.28
N LYS A 62 -15.17 11.71 -23.32
CA LYS A 62 -14.77 10.30 -23.19
C LYS A 62 -13.60 10.12 -22.21
N LYS A 63 -12.59 10.98 -22.32
CA LYS A 63 -11.42 10.97 -21.42
C LYS A 63 -11.79 11.23 -19.96
N LEU A 64 -12.80 12.08 -19.71
CA LEU A 64 -13.31 12.34 -18.35
C LEU A 64 -13.99 11.12 -17.75
N VAL A 65 -14.87 10.46 -18.52
CA VAL A 65 -15.59 9.26 -18.07
C VAL A 65 -14.62 8.11 -17.78
N ASP A 66 -13.68 7.85 -18.70
CA ASP A 66 -12.70 6.78 -18.54
C ASP A 66 -11.80 7.00 -17.31
N SER A 67 -11.41 8.25 -17.05
CA SER A 67 -10.60 8.61 -15.88
C SER A 67 -11.34 8.35 -14.55
N SER A 68 -12.64 8.64 -14.51
CA SER A 68 -13.49 8.41 -13.33
C SER A 68 -13.62 6.91 -13.01
N ASN A 69 -13.82 6.08 -14.05
CA ASN A 69 -13.91 4.62 -13.90
C ASN A 69 -12.59 4.02 -13.40
N LYS A 70 -11.46 4.49 -13.93
CA LYS A 70 -10.12 4.02 -13.54
C LYS A 70 -9.80 4.36 -12.08
N LEU A 71 -10.21 5.53 -11.61
CA LEU A 71 -10.09 5.93 -10.21
C LEU A 71 -10.92 5.04 -9.27
N HIS A 72 -12.12 4.66 -9.68
CA HIS A 72 -12.96 3.77 -8.88
C HIS A 72 -12.35 2.37 -8.75
N GLN A 73 -11.79 1.84 -9.83
CA GLN A 73 -11.08 0.55 -9.83
C GLN A 73 -9.84 0.59 -8.92
N LEU A 74 -9.00 1.61 -9.05
CA LEU A 74 -7.82 1.78 -8.21
C LEU A 74 -8.17 1.86 -6.72
N LYS A 75 -9.24 2.59 -6.36
CA LYS A 75 -9.72 2.63 -4.98
C LYS A 75 -10.17 1.27 -4.48
N LYS A 76 -10.89 0.51 -5.32
CA LYS A 76 -11.36 -0.83 -4.98
C LYS A 76 -10.21 -1.80 -4.75
N GLU A 77 -9.18 -1.76 -5.60
CA GLU A 77 -7.95 -2.56 -5.43
C GLU A 77 -7.22 -2.20 -4.13
N LEU A 78 -7.07 -0.91 -3.83
CA LEU A 78 -6.43 -0.46 -2.59
C LEU A 78 -7.16 -0.95 -1.34
N VAL A 79 -8.50 -0.92 -1.33
CA VAL A 79 -9.30 -1.44 -0.22
C VAL A 79 -9.07 -2.95 -0.07
N ASN A 80 -9.08 -3.69 -1.17
CA ASN A 80 -8.91 -5.14 -1.15
C ASN A 80 -7.51 -5.55 -0.65
N ILE A 81 -6.46 -4.87 -1.12
CA ILE A 81 -5.08 -5.08 -0.66
C ILE A 81 -4.95 -4.79 0.84
N LYS A 82 -5.51 -3.67 1.32
CA LYS A 82 -5.49 -3.33 2.74
C LYS A 82 -6.19 -4.39 3.59
N GLN A 83 -7.33 -4.89 3.12
CA GLN A 83 -8.10 -5.91 3.83
C GLN A 83 -7.36 -7.25 3.88
N LEU A 84 -6.75 -7.67 2.77
CA LEU A 84 -5.89 -8.86 2.72
C LEU A 84 -4.72 -8.74 3.70
N HIS A 85 -4.01 -7.61 3.72
CA HIS A 85 -2.91 -7.38 4.66
C HIS A 85 -3.36 -7.38 6.12
N ALA A 86 -4.51 -6.78 6.43
CA ALA A 86 -5.05 -6.77 7.78
C ALA A 86 -5.37 -8.20 8.25
N GLN A 87 -5.96 -9.01 7.38
CA GLN A 87 -6.28 -10.39 7.67
C GLN A 87 -5.02 -11.25 7.85
N GLN A 88 -4.04 -11.11 6.94
CA GLN A 88 -2.73 -11.77 7.08
C GLN A 88 -2.03 -11.35 8.38
N THR A 89 -2.10 -10.08 8.76
CA THR A 89 -1.50 -9.59 10.00
C THR A 89 -2.18 -10.19 11.22
N HIS A 90 -3.50 -10.32 11.22
CA HIS A 90 -4.26 -10.93 12.32
C HIS A 90 -3.93 -12.42 12.48
N GLU A 91 -4.00 -13.18 11.39
CA GLU A 91 -3.67 -14.62 11.38
C GLU A 91 -2.20 -14.85 11.79
N MET A 92 -1.27 -14.01 11.30
CA MET A 92 0.13 -14.08 11.72
C MET A 92 0.32 -13.67 13.19
N GLN A 93 -0.45 -12.72 13.71
CA GLN A 93 -0.38 -12.31 15.12
C GLN A 93 -0.91 -13.40 16.05
N GLU A 94 -2.03 -14.03 15.71
CA GLU A 94 -2.59 -15.16 16.47
C GLU A 94 -1.66 -16.37 16.44
N ALA A 95 -1.11 -16.73 15.27
CA ALA A 95 -0.12 -17.80 15.15
C ALA A 95 1.14 -17.50 15.97
N ARG A 96 1.66 -16.26 15.93
CA ARG A 96 2.82 -15.84 16.73
C ARG A 96 2.55 -15.88 18.22
N LYS A 97 1.35 -15.48 18.66
CA LYS A 97 0.97 -15.50 20.06
C LYS A 97 0.89 -16.94 20.57
N SER A 98 0.20 -17.82 19.84
CA SER A 98 0.14 -19.25 20.14
C SER A 98 1.54 -19.87 20.24
N TYR A 99 2.45 -19.53 19.31
CA TYR A 99 3.83 -20.03 19.34
C TYR A 99 4.64 -19.51 20.53
N SER A 100 4.48 -18.23 20.89
CA SER A 100 5.13 -17.66 22.08
C SER A 100 4.62 -18.28 23.37
N ASP A 101 3.33 -18.62 23.44
CA ASP A 101 2.72 -19.27 24.60
C ASP A 101 3.26 -20.71 24.75
N ILE A 102 3.44 -21.44 23.65
CA ILE A 102 4.08 -22.78 23.64
C ILE A 102 5.52 -22.71 24.15
N ILE A 103 6.32 -21.73 23.69
CA ILE A 103 7.69 -21.53 24.19
C ILE A 103 7.70 -21.23 25.69
N ALA A 104 6.82 -20.34 26.13
CA ALA A 104 6.73 -19.95 27.54
C ALA A 104 6.35 -21.15 28.43
N GLN A 105 5.42 -22.00 27.98
CA GLN A 105 5.06 -23.23 28.67
C GLN A 105 6.24 -24.18 28.77
N GLN A 106 6.97 -24.41 27.67
CA GLN A 106 8.13 -25.29 27.71
C GLN A 106 9.24 -24.77 28.64
N PHE A 107 9.44 -23.45 28.69
CA PHE A 107 10.39 -22.84 29.62
C PHE A 107 9.99 -23.04 31.09
N GLN A 108 8.69 -23.09 31.38
CA GLN A 108 8.18 -23.46 32.71
C GLN A 108 8.44 -24.95 32.99
N ASP A 109 8.21 -25.83 32.02
CA ASP A 109 8.43 -27.27 32.17
C ASP A 109 9.92 -27.59 32.43
N TRP A 110 10.84 -26.86 31.80
CA TRP A 110 12.29 -26.91 32.07
C TRP A 110 12.72 -26.14 33.33
N GLN A 111 11.78 -25.52 34.05
CA GLN A 111 12.04 -24.77 35.29
C GLN A 111 13.11 -23.69 35.09
N LEU A 112 13.04 -22.97 33.96
CA LEU A 112 13.91 -21.85 33.69
C LEU A 112 13.55 -20.67 34.61
N THR A 113 14.58 -20.01 35.14
CA THR A 113 14.38 -18.74 35.85
C THR A 113 13.94 -17.65 34.88
N ARG A 114 13.43 -16.52 35.38
CA ARG A 114 13.07 -15.37 34.55
C ARG A 114 14.23 -14.91 33.66
N SER A 115 15.43 -14.82 34.23
CA SER A 115 16.64 -14.43 33.48
C SER A 115 17.07 -15.47 32.44
N GLU A 116 16.90 -16.76 32.72
CA GLU A 116 17.18 -17.83 31.74
C GLU A 116 16.13 -17.84 30.61
N SER A 117 14.86 -17.60 30.93
CA SER A 117 13.79 -17.50 29.93
C SER A 117 14.04 -16.35 28.95
N GLU A 118 14.49 -15.20 29.44
CA GLU A 118 14.90 -14.07 28.58
C GLU A 118 16.04 -14.45 27.63
N VAL A 119 17.07 -15.15 28.12
CA VAL A 119 18.18 -15.63 27.29
C VAL A 119 17.68 -16.69 26.30
N GLY A 120 16.82 -17.61 26.72
CA GLY A 120 16.22 -18.64 25.87
C GLY A 120 15.45 -18.04 24.70
N PHE A 121 14.61 -17.02 24.94
CA PHE A 121 13.90 -16.33 23.86
C PHE A 121 14.84 -15.66 22.85
N LEU A 122 15.93 -15.06 23.32
CA LEU A 122 16.91 -14.43 22.43
C LEU A 122 17.74 -15.46 21.64
N LEU A 123 18.02 -16.63 22.24
CA LEU A 123 18.66 -17.74 21.54
C LEU A 123 17.78 -18.29 20.41
N LEU A 124 16.46 -18.45 20.64
CA LEU A 124 15.50 -18.86 19.61
C LEU A 124 15.32 -17.82 18.50
N LYS A 125 15.50 -16.54 18.82
CA LYS A 125 15.55 -15.44 17.82
C LYS A 125 16.84 -15.42 17.00
N GLY A 126 17.79 -16.32 17.26
CA GLY A 126 19.04 -16.42 16.49
C GLY A 126 20.16 -15.50 16.97
N LEU A 127 20.02 -14.79 18.09
CA LEU A 127 21.08 -13.94 18.61
C LEU A 127 22.27 -14.75 19.14
N SER A 128 23.48 -14.28 18.85
CA SER A 128 24.72 -14.77 19.45
C SER A 128 24.83 -14.36 20.92
N LEU A 129 25.65 -15.06 21.71
CA LEU A 129 25.86 -14.73 23.13
C LEU A 129 26.37 -13.30 23.34
N LYS A 130 27.13 -12.76 22.39
CA LYS A 130 27.62 -11.38 22.39
C LYS A 130 26.48 -10.37 22.18
N GLU A 131 25.57 -10.66 21.26
CA GLU A 131 24.39 -9.82 21.03
C GLU A 131 23.42 -9.90 22.22
N ILE A 132 23.23 -11.08 22.81
CA ILE A 132 22.42 -11.27 24.03
C ILE A 132 22.98 -10.46 25.19
N ALA A 133 24.30 -10.51 25.37
CA ALA A 133 25.01 -9.71 26.38
C ALA A 133 24.75 -8.21 26.18
N SER A 134 24.78 -7.75 24.93
CA SER A 134 24.53 -6.35 24.57
C SER A 134 23.08 -5.94 24.79
N VAL A 135 22.10 -6.78 24.40
CA VAL A 135 20.66 -6.52 24.55
C VAL A 135 20.23 -6.50 26.02
N ARG A 136 20.84 -7.36 26.85
CA ARG A 136 20.49 -7.48 28.28
C ARG A 136 21.36 -6.61 29.19
N ASP A 137 22.28 -5.83 28.64
CA ASP A 137 23.29 -5.07 29.40
C ASP A 137 24.03 -5.93 30.43
N THR A 138 24.49 -7.11 29.99
CA THR A 138 25.21 -8.09 30.82
C THR A 138 26.55 -8.46 30.19
N LYS A 139 27.44 -9.08 30.98
CA LYS A 139 28.71 -9.61 30.46
C LYS A 139 28.45 -10.85 29.62
N GLU A 140 29.21 -11.03 28.54
CA GLU A 140 29.12 -12.23 27.69
C GLU A 140 29.31 -13.53 28.47
N LYS A 141 30.19 -13.53 29.48
CA LYS A 141 30.37 -14.67 30.40
C LYS A 141 29.07 -15.04 31.11
N SER A 142 28.27 -14.07 31.52
CA SER A 142 26.99 -14.29 32.19
C SER A 142 25.94 -14.84 31.22
N ALA A 143 25.86 -14.30 30.00
CA ALA A 143 25.00 -14.83 28.94
C ALA A 143 25.36 -16.28 28.58
N ARG A 144 26.66 -16.60 28.50
CA ARG A 144 27.17 -17.96 28.25
C ARG A 144 26.83 -18.92 29.38
N GLN A 145 26.99 -18.49 30.63
CA GLN A 145 26.62 -19.32 31.78
C GLN A 145 25.12 -19.63 31.79
N GLN A 146 24.28 -18.62 31.55
CA GLN A 146 22.83 -18.81 31.48
C GLN A 146 22.43 -19.72 30.32
N ALA A 147 23.04 -19.57 29.14
CA ALA A 147 22.83 -20.48 28.03
C ALA A 147 23.20 -21.94 28.39
N SER A 148 24.34 -22.15 29.06
CA SER A 148 24.77 -23.48 29.50
C SER A 148 23.79 -24.09 30.51
N ASN A 149 23.26 -23.29 31.44
CA ASN A 149 22.26 -23.74 32.40
C ASN A 149 20.95 -24.12 31.70
N ILE A 150 20.53 -23.35 30.68
CA ILE A 150 19.34 -23.66 29.87
C ILE A 150 19.51 -25.01 29.18
N TYR A 151 20.65 -25.25 28.52
CA TYR A 151 20.91 -26.53 27.85
C TYR A 151 20.90 -27.69 28.85
N ALA A 152 21.55 -27.54 30.01
CA ALA A 152 21.55 -28.56 31.06
C ALA A 152 20.15 -28.87 31.61
N LYS A 153 19.32 -27.84 31.83
CA LYS A 153 17.93 -27.99 32.30
C LYS A 153 17.00 -28.59 31.24
N ALA A 154 17.24 -28.27 29.97
CA ALA A 154 16.50 -28.83 28.85
C ALA A 154 16.93 -30.26 28.50
N GLY A 155 18.06 -30.75 29.05
CA GLY A 155 18.65 -32.03 28.67
C GLY A 155 19.24 -32.03 27.25
N LEU A 156 19.64 -30.86 26.75
CA LEU A 156 20.14 -30.66 25.39
C LEU A 156 21.64 -30.34 25.42
N THR A 157 22.33 -30.70 24.35
CA THR A 157 23.80 -30.66 24.25
C THR A 157 24.31 -29.29 23.80
N GLY A 158 23.43 -28.45 23.20
CA GLY A 158 23.82 -27.10 22.81
C GLY A 158 22.77 -26.34 22.01
N ARG A 159 23.23 -25.24 21.41
CA ARG A 159 22.37 -24.25 20.73
C ARG A 159 21.56 -24.83 19.57
N HIS A 160 22.16 -25.72 18.79
CA HIS A 160 21.52 -26.31 17.62
C HIS A 160 20.39 -27.25 18.02
N GLU A 161 20.60 -28.12 19.03
CA GLU A 161 19.54 -28.95 19.60
C GLU A 161 18.48 -28.11 20.30
N PHE A 162 18.86 -27.07 21.04
CA PHE A 162 17.90 -26.17 21.67
C PHE A 162 16.97 -25.49 20.67
N ALA A 163 17.51 -24.99 19.55
CA ALA A 163 16.67 -24.44 18.49
C ALA A 163 15.87 -25.55 17.79
N GLY A 164 16.52 -26.66 17.44
CA GLY A 164 15.93 -27.81 16.75
C GLY A 164 14.76 -28.43 17.49
N TRP A 165 14.81 -28.48 18.83
CA TRP A 165 13.73 -29.00 19.67
C TRP A 165 12.39 -28.27 19.45
N PHE A 166 12.42 -26.97 19.13
CA PHE A 166 11.19 -26.22 18.81
C PHE A 166 10.72 -26.39 17.35
N PHE A 167 11.53 -27.00 16.49
CA PHE A 167 11.22 -27.23 15.06
C PHE A 167 10.98 -28.71 14.72
N GLU A 168 11.46 -29.65 15.54
CA GLU A 168 11.21 -31.10 15.37
C GLU A 168 9.83 -31.48 15.91
N ASP A 169 8.93 -31.77 14.96
CA ASP A 169 7.60 -32.41 15.07
C ASP A 169 6.76 -32.11 16.34
N ARG A 170 5.94 -31.06 16.20
CA ARG A 170 4.55 -31.02 16.69
C ARG A 170 3.62 -30.43 15.65
#